data_AF-A0A8C8UBE6-F1
#
_entry.id   AF-A0A8C8UBE6-F1
#
_cell.length_a   1.000
_cell.length_b   1.000
_cell.length_c   1.000
_cell.angle_alpha   90.00
_cell.angle_beta   90.00
_cell.angle_gamma   90.00
#
_symmetry.space_group_name_H-M   'P 1'
#
loop_
_entity.id
_entity.type
_entity.pdbx_description
1 polymer ?
#
loop_
_entity_poly.entity_id
_entity_poly.type
_entity_poly.pdbx_seq_one_letter_code
_entity_poly.pdbx_strand_id
1 'polypeptide(L)'
;MMQGFPAWETSPAQTGSQRLAMPLIRKHTQGTLLWHGSELAELLDQGEGAIRDFSEELVHQLARRDELEFEKEVKNSFITVLTEVQNKQKEQRELAKKRWKEKGLSLQSSGIEKGNQMPLKQYLNTVIPYEKKSSPPSVEDLQMLTNRRKLSEDNEKVPTLLTDCILKVLRPT
;
A
#
# COMPACT_ATOMS: atom_id res chain seq x y z
N MET A 1 -47.42 -32.66 63.40
CA MET A 1 -46.32 -33.57 62.98
C MET A 1 -45.07 -32.72 62.87
N MET A 2 -44.13 -32.87 63.81
CA MET A 2 -42.87 -32.12 63.83
C MET A 2 -41.79 -32.96 63.15
N GLN A 3 -41.16 -32.40 62.13
CA GLN A 3 -40.05 -33.00 61.40
C GLN A 3 -38.80 -32.99 62.29
N GLY A 4 -38.21 -34.16 62.52
CA GLY A 4 -37.06 -34.35 63.39
C GLY A 4 -35.79 -33.72 62.83
N PHE A 5 -35.10 -32.95 63.68
CA PHE A 5 -33.71 -32.54 63.48
C PHE A 5 -32.78 -33.77 63.47
N PRO A 6 -31.72 -33.80 62.65
CA PRO A 6 -30.83 -34.95 62.56
C PRO A 6 -29.95 -35.04 63.82
N ALA A 7 -30.00 -36.18 64.50
CA ALA A 7 -29.46 -36.45 65.83
C ALA A 7 -27.91 -36.53 65.94
N TRP A 8 -27.15 -35.99 64.98
CA TRP A 8 -25.68 -35.99 65.07
C TRP A 8 -25.10 -34.71 65.72
N GLU A 9 -25.95 -33.71 66.02
CA GLU A 9 -25.51 -32.44 66.63
C GLU A 9 -25.38 -32.44 68.16
N THR A 10 -25.70 -33.55 68.83
CA THR A 10 -25.62 -33.66 70.30
C THR A 10 -24.79 -34.88 70.72
N SER A 11 -23.48 -34.79 70.57
CA SER A 11 -22.55 -35.62 71.32
C SER A 11 -21.36 -34.78 71.81
N PRO A 12 -21.20 -34.55 73.14
CA PRO A 12 -20.16 -33.68 73.66
C PRO A 12 -18.76 -34.35 73.75
N ALA A 13 -18.57 -35.53 73.14
CA ALA A 13 -17.33 -36.31 73.24
C ALA A 13 -16.37 -36.11 72.04
N GLN A 14 -16.38 -34.94 71.40
CA GLN A 14 -15.28 -34.57 70.49
C GLN A 14 -14.09 -34.12 71.33
N THR A 15 -13.07 -34.98 71.40
CA THR A 15 -11.76 -34.70 71.99
C THR A 15 -11.28 -33.33 71.52
N GLY A 16 -10.78 -32.47 72.41
CA GLY A 16 -10.40 -31.08 72.08
C GLY A 16 -9.45 -30.94 70.88
N SER A 17 -8.70 -32.00 70.55
CA SER A 17 -7.89 -32.14 69.34
C SER A 17 -8.72 -32.09 68.04
N GLN A 18 -9.89 -32.74 67.98
CA GLN A 18 -10.76 -32.74 66.79
C GLN A 18 -11.45 -31.39 66.55
N ARG A 19 -11.82 -30.68 67.63
CA ARG A 19 -12.45 -29.33 67.51
C ARG A 19 -11.48 -28.29 66.97
N LEU A 20 -10.19 -28.44 67.23
CA LEU A 20 -9.13 -27.55 66.72
C LEU A 20 -8.60 -27.98 65.34
N ALA A 21 -8.67 -29.27 65.01
CA ALA A 21 -8.18 -29.80 63.73
C ALA A 21 -9.07 -29.42 62.53
N MET A 22 -10.40 -29.43 62.67
CA MET A 22 -11.29 -29.12 61.53
C MET A 22 -11.13 -27.70 60.98
N PRO A 23 -11.03 -26.63 61.80
CA PRO A 23 -10.75 -25.29 61.30
C PRO A 23 -9.38 -25.16 60.64
N LEU A 24 -8.37 -25.89 61.12
CA LEU A 24 -7.02 -25.86 60.56
C LEU A 24 -6.94 -26.58 59.21
N ILE A 25 -7.59 -27.74 59.10
CA ILE A 25 -7.72 -28.48 57.83
C ILE A 25 -8.50 -27.63 56.82
N ARG A 26 -9.60 -26.98 57.24
CA ARG A 26 -10.37 -26.09 56.36
C ARG A 26 -9.55 -24.89 55.86
N LYS A 27 -8.75 -24.27 56.73
CA LYS A 27 -7.86 -23.17 56.34
C LYS A 27 -6.77 -23.63 55.39
N HIS A 28 -6.18 -24.80 55.66
CA HIS A 28 -5.18 -25.39 54.79
C HIS A 28 -5.77 -25.72 53.41
N THR A 29 -6.89 -26.44 53.34
CA THR A 29 -7.53 -26.79 52.07
C THR A 29 -8.01 -25.56 51.30
N GLN A 30 -8.54 -24.54 51.98
CA GLN A 30 -8.93 -23.28 51.34
C GLN A 30 -7.72 -22.49 50.84
N GLY A 31 -6.61 -22.46 51.60
CA GLY A 31 -5.35 -21.87 51.16
C GLY A 31 -4.79 -22.60 49.94
N THR A 32 -4.70 -23.93 49.99
CA THR A 32 -4.23 -24.76 48.86
C THR A 32 -5.08 -24.54 47.60
N LEU A 33 -6.41 -24.51 47.71
CA LEU A 33 -7.30 -24.24 46.57
C LEU A 33 -7.13 -22.83 46.01
N LEU A 34 -6.94 -21.82 46.87
CA LEU A 34 -6.65 -20.46 46.43
C LEU A 34 -5.32 -20.39 45.68
N TRP A 35 -4.25 -21.01 46.22
CA TRP A 35 -2.93 -21.05 45.58
C TRP A 35 -3.00 -21.71 44.20
N HIS A 36 -3.66 -22.86 44.06
CA HIS A 36 -3.80 -23.53 42.76
C HIS A 36 -4.68 -22.74 41.78
N GLY A 37 -5.72 -22.06 42.29
CA GLY A 37 -6.55 -21.16 41.48
C GLY A 37 -5.78 -19.91 41.03
N SER A 38 -4.94 -19.35 41.89
CA SER A 38 -4.08 -18.20 41.59
C SER A 38 -2.99 -18.55 40.58
N GLU A 39 -2.32 -19.70 40.73
CA GLU A 39 -1.30 -20.16 39.80
C GLU A 39 -1.89 -20.42 38.39
N LEU A 40 -3.08 -21.03 38.33
CA LEU A 40 -3.80 -21.21 37.06
C LEU A 40 -4.22 -19.87 36.44
N ALA A 41 -4.70 -18.92 37.25
CA ALA A 41 -5.09 -17.61 36.77
C ALA A 41 -3.89 -16.80 36.25
N GLU A 42 -2.73 -16.89 36.92
CA GLU A 42 -1.48 -16.25 36.48
C GLU A 42 -0.99 -16.86 35.16
N LEU A 43 -1.06 -18.18 35.00
CA LEU A 43 -0.71 -18.84 33.74
C LEU A 43 -1.64 -18.45 32.60
N LEU A 44 -2.95 -18.32 32.89
CA LEU A 44 -3.93 -17.84 31.91
C LEU A 44 -3.66 -16.39 31.53
N ASP A 45 -3.41 -15.50 32.50
CA ASP A 45 -3.07 -14.09 32.24
C ASP A 45 -1.79 -13.96 31.42
N GLN A 46 -0.78 -14.78 31.71
CA GLN A 46 0.46 -14.82 30.93
C GLN A 46 0.23 -15.33 29.50
N GLY A 47 -0.61 -16.35 29.32
CA GLY A 47 -1.01 -16.86 28.01
C GLY A 47 -1.82 -15.83 27.20
N GLU A 48 -2.80 -15.18 27.83
CA GLU A 48 -3.60 -14.12 27.23
C GLU A 48 -2.74 -12.90 26.88
N GLY A 49 -1.78 -12.54 27.74
CA GLY A 49 -0.78 -11.50 27.49
C GLY A 49 0.08 -11.82 26.29
N ALA A 50 0.67 -13.02 26.23
CA ALA A 50 1.48 -13.44 25.09
C ALA A 50 0.66 -13.46 23.78
N ILE A 51 -0.58 -13.98 23.80
CA ILE A 51 -1.47 -13.98 22.64
C ILE A 51 -1.75 -12.55 22.17
N ARG A 52 -2.00 -11.62 23.10
CA ARG A 52 -2.23 -10.21 22.79
C ARG A 52 -1.00 -9.58 22.13
N ASP A 53 0.18 -9.79 22.70
CA ASP A 53 1.43 -9.25 22.18
C ASP A 53 1.74 -9.79 20.77
N PHE A 54 1.56 -11.10 20.54
CA PHE A 54 1.74 -11.69 19.21
C PHE A 54 0.69 -11.21 18.21
N SER A 55 -0.55 -11.04 18.65
CA SER A 55 -1.63 -10.51 17.79
C SER A 55 -1.35 -9.07 17.39
N GLU A 56 -0.85 -8.25 18.31
CA GLU A 56 -0.46 -6.86 18.03
C GLU A 56 0.71 -6.80 17.05
N GLU A 57 1.75 -7.61 17.25
CA GLU A 57 2.87 -7.70 16.29
C GLU A 57 2.39 -8.17 14.90
N LEU A 58 1.49 -9.16 14.85
CA LEU A 58 0.91 -9.64 13.60
C LEU A 58 0.17 -8.52 12.85
N VAL A 59 -0.64 -7.71 13.56
CA VAL A 59 -1.35 -6.58 12.96
C VAL A 59 -0.38 -5.54 12.41
N HIS A 60 0.68 -5.20 13.15
CA HIS A 60 1.72 -4.28 12.68
C HIS A 60 2.44 -4.80 11.43
N GLN A 61 2.81 -6.08 11.42
CA GLN A 61 3.46 -6.73 10.28
C GLN A 61 2.56 -6.73 9.04
N LEU A 62 1.25 -7.01 9.20
CA LEU A 62 0.29 -7.00 8.11
C LEU A 62 0.13 -5.59 7.53
N ALA A 63 -0.05 -4.57 8.37
CA ALA A 63 -0.14 -3.19 7.91
C ALA A 63 1.12 -2.75 7.14
N ARG A 64 2.31 -3.10 7.65
CA ARG A 64 3.58 -2.80 6.96
C ARG A 64 3.69 -3.53 5.61
N ARG A 65 3.23 -4.77 5.53
CA ARG A 65 3.23 -5.53 4.28
C ARG A 65 2.31 -4.88 3.25
N ASP A 66 1.11 -4.47 3.65
CA ASP A 66 0.12 -3.88 2.74
C ASP A 66 0.60 -2.51 2.22
N GLU A 67 1.26 -1.70 3.05
CA GLU A 67 1.92 -0.45 2.62
C GLU A 67 3.00 -0.72 1.55
N LEU A 68 3.86 -1.72 1.77
CA LEU A 68 4.89 -2.10 0.80
C LEU A 68 4.30 -2.65 -0.50
N GLU A 69 3.19 -3.38 -0.42
CA GLU A 69 2.47 -3.90 -1.58
C GLU A 69 1.87 -2.76 -2.40
N PHE A 70 1.25 -1.78 -1.74
CA PHE A 70 0.74 -0.57 -2.38
C PHE A 70 1.84 0.21 -3.10
N GLU A 71 2.97 0.47 -2.45
CA GLU A 71 4.09 1.15 -3.10
C GLU A 71 4.60 0.39 -4.33
N LYS A 72 4.71 -0.94 -4.22
CA LYS A 72 5.16 -1.80 -5.31
C LYS A 72 4.17 -1.76 -6.47
N GLU A 73 2.87 -1.79 -6.20
CA GLU A 73 1.82 -1.69 -7.21
C GLU A 73 1.88 -0.35 -7.94
N VAL A 74 2.00 0.77 -7.21
CA VAL A 74 2.14 2.11 -7.80
C VAL A 74 3.40 2.19 -8.66
N LYS A 75 4.54 1.72 -8.16
CA LYS A 75 5.82 1.70 -8.91
C LYS A 75 5.73 0.83 -10.17
N ASN A 76 5.13 -0.36 -10.08
CA ASN A 76 4.96 -1.26 -11.22
C ASN A 76 4.00 -0.69 -12.27
N SER A 77 2.89 -0.09 -11.83
CA SER A 77 1.95 0.61 -12.70
C SER A 77 2.64 1.74 -13.47
N PHE A 78 3.44 2.55 -12.78
CA PHE A 78 4.24 3.61 -13.40
C PHE A 78 5.27 3.07 -14.39
N ILE A 79 6.01 2.00 -14.04
CA ILE A 79 6.97 1.36 -14.95
C ILE A 79 6.30 0.88 -16.23
N THR A 80 5.12 0.24 -16.13
CA THR A 80 4.34 -0.22 -17.29
C THR A 80 3.98 0.95 -18.19
N VAL A 81 3.37 2.00 -17.64
CA VAL A 81 2.97 3.19 -18.41
C VAL A 81 4.19 3.88 -19.03
N LEU A 82 5.30 4.03 -18.29
CA LEU A 82 6.54 4.58 -18.83
C LEU A 82 7.09 3.76 -20.00
N THR A 83 7.09 2.44 -19.86
CA THR A 83 7.58 1.52 -20.90
C THR A 83 6.74 1.65 -22.16
N GLU A 84 5.41 1.74 -22.02
CA GLU A 84 4.49 1.98 -23.14
C GLU A 84 4.76 3.34 -23.81
N VAL A 85 4.96 4.41 -23.04
CA VAL A 85 5.32 5.73 -23.57
C VAL A 85 6.58 5.64 -24.44
N GLN A 86 7.62 5.00 -23.91
CA GLN A 86 8.89 4.86 -24.58
C GLN A 86 8.77 3.99 -25.83
N ASN A 87 8.01 2.89 -25.76
CA ASN A 87 7.78 2.01 -26.90
C ASN A 87 7.02 2.73 -28.02
N LYS A 88 5.95 3.48 -27.69
CA LYS A 88 5.17 4.27 -28.64
C LYS A 88 6.03 5.38 -29.28
N GLN A 89 6.88 6.06 -28.52
CA GLN A 89 7.84 7.02 -29.08
C GLN A 89 8.85 6.37 -30.04
N LYS A 90 9.36 5.19 -29.69
CA LYS A 90 10.29 4.42 -30.53
C LYS A 90 9.62 4.02 -31.84
N GLU A 91 8.40 3.50 -31.80
CA GLU A 91 7.62 3.14 -32.98
C GLU A 91 7.38 4.36 -33.90
N GLN A 92 6.97 5.51 -33.35
CA GLN A 92 6.82 6.75 -34.11
C GLN A 92 8.12 7.18 -34.79
N ARG A 93 9.27 7.02 -34.11
CA ARG A 93 10.59 7.31 -34.68
C ARG A 93 10.93 6.35 -35.84
N GLU A 94 10.65 5.06 -35.71
CA GLU A 94 10.91 4.08 -36.77
C GLU A 94 9.96 4.25 -37.97
N LEU A 95 8.68 4.54 -37.74
CA LEU A 95 7.72 4.87 -38.79
C LEU A 95 8.12 6.13 -39.56
N ALA A 96 8.64 7.15 -38.87
CA ALA A 96 9.16 8.35 -39.51
C ALA A 96 10.38 8.06 -40.40
N LYS A 97 11.30 7.17 -39.95
CA LYS A 97 12.46 6.73 -40.76
C LYS A 97 12.02 5.95 -41.99
N LYS A 98 11.04 5.04 -41.87
CA LYS A 98 10.47 4.29 -43.00
C LYS A 98 9.84 5.22 -44.04
N ARG A 99 9.00 6.16 -43.59
CA ARG A 99 8.39 7.19 -44.47
C ARG A 99 9.43 8.04 -45.19
N TRP A 100 10.57 8.33 -44.55
CA TRP A 100 11.63 9.11 -45.19
C TRP A 100 12.38 8.31 -46.27
N LYS A 101 12.56 7.00 -46.07
CA LYS A 101 13.15 6.10 -47.09
C LYS A 101 12.23 5.90 -48.30
N GLU A 102 10.92 5.76 -48.08
CA GLU A 102 9.94 5.61 -49.17
C GLU A 102 9.77 6.91 -49.96
N LYS A 103 9.77 8.07 -49.30
CA LYS A 103 9.72 9.38 -49.97
C LYS A 103 11.04 9.76 -50.65
N GLY A 104 12.17 9.23 -50.18
CA GLY A 104 13.49 9.42 -50.80
C GLY A 104 13.69 8.63 -52.11
N LEU A 105 12.89 7.58 -52.34
CA LEU A 105 12.94 6.78 -53.57
C LEU A 105 11.96 7.26 -54.65
N SER A 106 11.00 8.13 -54.32
CA SER A 106 10.04 8.69 -55.28
C SER A 106 10.43 10.07 -55.82
N LEU A 107 11.57 10.63 -55.41
CA LEU A 107 12.08 11.95 -55.82
C LEU A 107 13.34 11.83 -56.69
N GLN A 108 13.29 10.97 -57.71
CA GLN A 108 14.18 11.03 -58.88
C GLN A 108 13.34 11.28 -60.13
N SER A 109 12.64 12.41 -60.14
CA SER A 109 12.30 13.09 -61.38
C SER A 109 12.34 14.58 -61.10
N SER A 110 13.15 15.29 -61.89
CA SER A 110 13.29 16.74 -61.95
C SER A 110 14.26 17.33 -60.92
N GLY A 111 15.42 17.72 -61.44
CA GLY A 111 16.49 18.38 -60.70
C GLY A 111 16.23 19.86 -60.38
N ILE A 112 17.36 20.52 -60.08
CA ILE A 112 17.55 21.94 -59.75
C ILE A 112 17.62 22.21 -58.23
N GLU A 113 18.87 22.17 -57.73
CA GLU A 113 19.54 23.25 -57.01
C GLU A 113 18.68 24.08 -56.03
N LYS A 114 18.85 23.83 -54.72
CA LYS A 114 19.23 24.83 -53.69
C LYS A 114 18.85 24.37 -52.26
N GLY A 115 19.87 24.33 -51.41
CA GLY A 115 19.78 24.87 -50.05
C GLY A 115 18.76 24.23 -49.10
N ASN A 116 19.09 23.03 -48.64
CA ASN A 116 18.91 22.52 -47.28
C ASN A 116 18.34 23.52 -46.23
N GLN A 117 17.02 23.70 -46.17
CA GLN A 117 16.32 24.13 -44.95
C GLN A 117 15.20 23.14 -44.66
N MET A 118 15.60 22.07 -43.96
CA MET A 118 14.67 21.24 -43.20
C MET A 118 13.82 22.14 -42.29
N PRO A 119 12.49 22.02 -42.27
CA PRO A 119 11.68 22.65 -41.24
C PRO A 119 12.14 22.07 -39.90
N LEU A 120 12.85 22.87 -39.09
CA LEU A 120 13.18 22.51 -37.72
C LEU A 120 11.86 22.21 -37.03
N LYS A 121 11.65 20.93 -36.73
CA LYS A 121 10.62 20.44 -35.85
C LYS A 121 10.81 21.17 -34.52
N GLN A 122 10.00 22.20 -34.28
CA GLN A 122 9.81 22.80 -32.96
C GLN A 122 9.14 21.74 -32.09
N TYR A 123 9.94 20.81 -31.58
CA TYR A 123 9.56 20.08 -30.39
C TYR A 123 9.55 21.12 -29.28
N LEU A 124 8.36 21.43 -28.76
CA LEU A 124 8.19 22.20 -27.54
C LEU A 124 8.99 21.47 -26.45
N ASN A 125 10.22 21.91 -26.23
CA ASN A 125 11.02 21.52 -25.08
C ASN A 125 10.40 22.24 -23.88
N THR A 126 9.27 21.72 -23.39
CA THR A 126 8.89 22.02 -22.02
C THR A 126 9.98 21.40 -21.18
N VAL A 127 10.97 22.22 -20.84
CA VAL A 127 11.96 21.94 -19.81
C VAL A 127 11.14 21.58 -18.59
N ILE A 128 11.04 20.28 -18.30
CA ILE A 128 10.47 19.81 -17.06
C ILE A 128 11.40 20.41 -16.00
N PRO A 129 10.92 21.32 -15.12
CA PRO A 129 11.75 21.85 -14.05
C PRO A 129 12.21 20.67 -13.19
N TYR A 130 13.46 20.24 -13.39
CA TYR A 130 14.07 19.20 -12.60
C TYR A 130 14.60 19.86 -11.34
N GLU A 131 13.80 19.88 -10.28
CA GLU A 131 14.38 20.05 -8.95
C GLU A 131 15.15 18.78 -8.63
N LYS A 132 16.48 18.91 -8.48
CA LYS A 132 17.35 17.84 -7.99
C LYS A 132 17.08 17.63 -6.50
N LYS A 133 15.89 17.15 -6.16
CA LYS A 133 15.62 16.56 -4.84
C LYS A 133 16.39 15.25 -4.85
N SER A 134 17.34 15.08 -3.93
CA SER A 134 18.22 13.90 -3.85
C SER A 134 17.48 12.61 -3.45
N SER A 135 16.16 12.60 -3.51
CA SER A 135 15.30 11.49 -3.14
C SER A 135 14.63 10.92 -4.38
N PRO A 136 14.47 9.58 -4.48
CA PRO A 136 13.61 8.97 -5.47
C PRO A 136 12.22 9.64 -5.48
N PRO A 137 11.53 9.71 -6.65
CA PRO A 137 10.20 10.30 -6.74
C PRO A 137 9.25 9.67 -5.72
N SER A 138 8.44 10.48 -5.04
CA SER A 138 7.49 9.97 -4.05
C SER A 138 6.39 9.14 -4.73
N VAL A 139 5.74 8.25 -3.97
CA VAL A 139 4.62 7.43 -4.46
C VAL A 139 3.50 8.33 -5.04
N GLU A 140 3.24 9.47 -4.40
CA GLU A 140 2.29 10.48 -4.88
C GLU A 140 2.69 11.06 -6.23
N ASP A 141 3.97 11.38 -6.43
CA ASP A 141 4.47 11.89 -7.70
C ASP A 141 4.31 10.86 -8.83
N LEU A 142 4.61 9.58 -8.53
CA LEU A 142 4.44 8.48 -9.47
C LEU A 142 2.97 8.31 -9.86
N GLN A 143 2.06 8.41 -8.90
CA GLN A 143 0.62 8.30 -9.13
C GLN A 143 0.08 9.48 -9.93
N MET A 144 0.47 10.71 -9.61
CA MET A 144 0.13 11.92 -10.37
C MET A 144 0.60 11.83 -11.83
N LEU A 145 1.84 11.38 -12.07
CA LEU A 145 2.39 11.23 -13.41
C LEU A 145 1.64 10.15 -14.20
N THR A 146 1.33 9.02 -13.57
CA THR A 146 0.55 7.93 -14.15
C THR A 146 -0.85 8.40 -14.55
N ASN A 147 -1.54 9.11 -13.65
CA ASN A 147 -2.90 9.61 -13.88
C ASN A 147 -2.95 10.69 -14.97
N ARG A 148 -2.00 11.63 -14.98
CA ARG A 148 -1.90 12.66 -16.03
C ARG A 148 -1.75 12.04 -17.41
N ARG A 149 -0.97 10.96 -17.54
CA ARG A 149 -0.82 10.24 -18.81
C ARG A 149 -2.13 9.61 -19.25
N LYS A 150 -2.81 8.90 -18.34
CA LYS A 150 -4.09 8.23 -18.58
C LYS A 150 -5.15 9.23 -19.10
N LEU A 151 -5.22 10.41 -18.48
CA LEU A 151 -6.10 11.50 -18.91
C LEU A 151 -5.67 12.18 -20.22
N SER A 152 -4.38 12.13 -20.58
CA SER A 152 -3.87 12.76 -21.81
C SER A 152 -4.11 11.93 -23.06
N GLU A 153 -4.28 10.61 -22.95
CA GLU A 153 -4.56 9.73 -24.08
C GLU A 153 -6.01 9.84 -24.58
N ASP A 154 -6.95 10.22 -23.70
CA ASP A 154 -8.36 10.45 -24.05
C ASP A 154 -8.61 11.81 -24.73
N ASN A 155 -7.61 12.71 -24.74
CA ASN A 155 -7.77 14.07 -25.28
C ASN A 155 -6.97 14.28 -26.57
N GLU A 156 -7.46 13.69 -27.66
CA GLU A 156 -6.99 13.88 -29.03
C GLU A 156 -7.01 15.36 -29.50
N LYS A 157 -7.69 16.24 -28.75
CA LYS A 157 -7.91 17.65 -29.11
C LYS A 157 -6.86 18.61 -28.56
N VAL A 158 -5.97 18.20 -27.65
CA VAL A 158 -4.94 19.10 -27.08
C VAL A 158 -4.01 19.70 -28.16
N PRO A 159 -3.48 18.92 -29.11
CA PRO A 159 -2.65 19.49 -30.19
C PRO A 159 -3.45 20.46 -31.07
N THR A 160 -4.71 20.12 -31.35
CA THR A 160 -5.61 20.92 -32.20
C THR A 160 -6.01 22.24 -31.54
N LEU A 161 -6.32 22.21 -30.24
CA LEU A 161 -6.67 23.40 -29.45
C LEU A 161 -5.47 24.33 -29.22
N LEU A 162 -4.26 23.77 -29.04
CA LEU A 162 -3.02 24.56 -29.02
C LEU A 162 -2.77 25.22 -30.38
N THR A 163 -3.02 24.49 -31.47
CA THR A 163 -2.90 25.03 -32.84
C THR A 163 -3.89 26.16 -33.08
N ASP A 164 -5.16 26.00 -32.68
CA ASP A 164 -6.19 27.03 -32.82
C ASP A 164 -5.89 28.27 -31.97
N CYS A 165 -5.39 28.11 -30.74
CA CYS A 165 -4.97 29.23 -29.89
C CYS A 165 -3.84 30.04 -30.54
N ILE A 166 -2.84 29.38 -31.11
CA ILE A 166 -1.71 30.05 -31.79
C ILE A 166 -2.19 30.76 -33.06
N LEU A 167 -3.09 30.13 -33.83
CA LEU A 167 -3.63 30.71 -35.06
C LEU A 167 -4.57 31.90 -34.82
N LYS A 168 -5.33 31.91 -33.72
CA LYS A 168 -6.15 33.07 -33.30
C LYS A 168 -5.31 34.30 -32.93
N VAL A 169 -4.12 34.09 -32.38
CA VAL A 169 -3.18 35.18 -32.02
C VAL A 169 -2.46 35.72 -33.27
N LEU A 170 -2.14 34.85 -34.23
CA LEU A 170 -1.41 35.23 -35.45
C LEU A 170 -2.31 35.77 -36.57
N ARG A 171 -3.62 35.54 -36.52
CA ARG A 171 -4.59 36.13 -37.44
C ARG A 171 -5.74 36.78 -36.65
N PRO A 172 -5.54 38.00 -36.15
CA PRO A 172 -6.63 38.81 -35.65
C PRO A 172 -7.52 39.20 -36.85
N THR A 173 -8.78 38.79 -36.84
CA THR A 173 -9.83 39.47 -37.62
C THR A 173 -9.94 40.92 -37.20
#